data_AF-A0A2N3TA64-F1
#
_entry.id   AF-A0A2N3TA64-F1
#
_cell.length_a   1.000
_cell.length_b   1.000
_cell.length_c   1.000
_cell.angle_alpha   90.00
_cell.angle_beta   90.00
_cell.angle_gamma   90.00
#
_symmetry.space_group_name_H-M   'P 1'
#
loop_
_entity.id
_entity.type
_entity.pdbx_description
1 polymer ?
#
loop_
_entity_poly.entity_id
_entity_poly.type
_entity_poly.pdbx_seq_one_letter_code
_entity_poly.pdbx_strand_id
1 'polypeptide(L)'
;MCNILIGCAQNNDALTESLKLLQKPPEFEFPIDSTGFSKIVTPQFDLANGHSNMFIINTKNIHFIDFNNDGNKDIIYQDTQHYQTTMLFVNEDNTFIETWSSPGKLMEVKQGEETTIYVLKSAIGCDTNSVLMELSIHSDNTITESLISHHYKTAITSMDAIFEQKKISGILRTQPVLNNQEKKDPCTGDLKNGNQVRTIENKAVTVIKKQKDWLLVIYKEKDRSIISWIKN
;
A
#
# COMPACT_ATOMS: atom_id res chain seq x y z
N MET A 1 -3.93 18.24 -5.37
CA MET A 1 -2.81 17.94 -4.46
C MET A 1 -1.94 16.88 -5.10
N CYS A 2 -0.62 16.87 -4.86
CA CYS A 2 0.20 15.71 -5.24
C CYS A 2 0.26 14.77 -4.04
N ASN A 3 -0.28 13.56 -4.18
CA ASN A 3 -0.25 12.56 -3.10
C ASN A 3 1.19 12.13 -2.81
N ILE A 4 1.44 11.73 -1.57
CA ILE A 4 2.80 11.53 -1.04
C ILE A 4 3.48 10.32 -1.69
N LEU A 5 2.69 9.29 -2.07
CA LEU A 5 3.16 8.11 -2.82
C LEU A 5 3.34 8.33 -4.32
N ILE A 6 2.81 9.43 -4.82
CA ILE A 6 3.01 9.83 -6.20
C ILE A 6 4.32 10.59 -6.19
N GLY A 7 5.40 10.01 -6.73
CA GLY A 7 6.78 10.54 -6.70
C GLY A 7 6.96 11.93 -7.31
N CYS A 8 6.33 12.94 -6.72
CA CYS A 8 6.53 14.36 -6.96
C CYS A 8 7.73 14.76 -6.12
N ALA A 9 8.78 15.28 -6.76
CA ALA A 9 9.99 15.76 -6.11
C ALA A 9 9.81 16.99 -5.20
N GLN A 10 8.58 17.36 -4.87
CA GLN A 10 8.30 18.51 -4.02
C GLN A 10 8.29 18.17 -2.53
N ASN A 11 8.22 16.89 -2.14
CA ASN A 11 8.21 16.50 -0.72
C ASN A 11 9.03 15.23 -0.45
N ASN A 12 10.36 15.40 -0.41
CA ASN A 12 11.31 14.31 -0.16
C ASN A 12 11.09 13.62 1.20
N ASP A 13 10.58 14.35 2.19
CA ASP A 13 10.33 13.81 3.53
C ASP A 13 9.18 12.82 3.53
N ALA A 14 8.06 13.17 2.90
CA ALA A 14 6.89 12.32 2.81
C ALA A 14 7.16 11.04 1.99
N LEU A 15 7.93 11.17 0.90
CA LEU A 15 8.41 10.01 0.14
C LEU A 15 9.36 9.14 0.96
N THR A 16 10.22 9.75 1.77
CA THR A 16 11.11 9.02 2.69
C THR A 16 10.31 8.21 3.71
N GLU A 17 9.26 8.78 4.32
CA GLU A 17 8.39 8.06 5.26
C GLU A 17 7.72 6.86 4.59
N SER A 18 7.16 7.06 3.41
CA SER A 18 6.55 5.99 2.61
C SER A 18 7.53 4.85 2.30
N LEU A 19 8.76 5.19 1.93
CA LEU A 19 9.80 4.20 1.70
C LEU A 19 10.21 3.49 3.00
N LYS A 20 10.15 4.14 4.18
CA LYS A 20 10.41 3.49 5.47
C LYS A 20 9.35 2.42 5.76
N LEU A 21 8.07 2.73 5.53
CA LEU A 21 6.97 1.79 5.69
C LEU A 21 7.13 0.55 4.80
N LEU A 22 7.64 0.72 3.58
CA LEU A 22 7.95 -0.40 2.67
C LEU A 22 9.14 -1.26 3.13
N GLN A 23 10.14 -0.66 3.77
CA GLN A 23 11.37 -1.37 4.15
C GLN A 23 11.20 -2.24 5.39
N LYS A 24 10.70 -1.62 6.45
CA LYS A 24 10.50 -2.26 7.73
C LYS A 24 9.10 -1.86 8.18
N PRO A 25 8.09 -2.65 7.78
CA PRO A 25 6.74 -2.46 8.26
C PRO A 25 6.81 -2.43 9.78
N PRO A 26 6.42 -1.34 10.45
CA PRO A 26 6.45 -1.34 11.90
C PRO A 26 5.61 -2.50 12.45
N GLU A 27 6.08 -3.11 13.53
CA GLU A 27 5.31 -4.08 14.33
C GLU A 27 4.26 -3.35 15.18
N PHE A 28 3.62 -2.28 14.66
CA PHE A 28 2.69 -1.48 15.44
C PHE A 28 1.53 -2.36 15.91
N GLU A 29 1.53 -2.63 17.22
CA GLU A 29 0.34 -2.85 18.01
C GLU A 29 -0.20 -1.45 18.29
N PHE A 30 -1.18 -1.01 17.53
CA PHE A 30 -1.74 0.32 17.72
C PHE A 30 -2.41 0.41 19.10
N PRO A 31 -2.04 1.36 19.97
CA PRO A 31 -2.80 1.64 21.19
C PRO A 31 -4.07 2.39 20.78
N ILE A 32 -5.15 1.66 20.56
CA ILE A 32 -6.42 2.20 20.04
C ILE A 32 -7.51 2.04 21.08
N ASP A 33 -8.35 3.06 21.19
CA ASP A 33 -9.46 3.16 22.13
C ASP A 33 -10.35 1.91 22.07
N SER A 34 -10.17 1.04 23.06
CA SER A 34 -10.90 -0.22 23.19
C SER A 34 -12.13 -0.11 24.09
N THR A 35 -12.54 1.10 24.47
CA THR A 35 -13.68 1.28 25.41
C THR A 35 -15.04 1.01 24.74
N GLY A 36 -15.11 1.12 23.40
CA GLY A 36 -16.31 0.83 22.60
C GLY A 36 -16.68 -0.66 22.50
N PHE A 37 -15.75 -1.58 22.77
CA PHE A 37 -15.94 -3.03 22.54
C PHE A 37 -17.03 -3.68 23.38
N SER A 38 -17.24 -3.20 24.60
CA SER A 38 -18.25 -3.78 25.51
C SER A 38 -19.69 -3.65 25.00
N LYS A 39 -19.92 -2.82 23.97
CA LYS A 39 -21.24 -2.50 23.40
C LYS A 39 -21.47 -3.06 21.99
N ILE A 40 -20.44 -3.59 21.34
CA ILE A 40 -20.58 -4.17 20.00
C ILE A 40 -21.13 -5.57 20.16
N VAL A 41 -22.40 -5.77 19.78
CA VAL A 41 -22.97 -7.10 19.59
C VAL A 41 -22.11 -7.81 18.54
N THR A 42 -21.63 -9.03 18.82
CA THR A 42 -20.88 -9.83 17.85
C THR A 42 -21.68 -9.89 16.55
N PRO A 43 -21.25 -9.22 15.47
CA PRO A 43 -22.06 -9.15 14.27
C PRO A 43 -22.16 -10.55 13.67
N GLN A 44 -23.38 -11.01 13.47
CA GLN A 44 -23.67 -12.22 12.72
C GLN A 44 -23.71 -11.85 11.24
N PHE A 45 -22.84 -12.44 10.44
CA PHE A 45 -22.89 -12.32 8.99
C PHE A 45 -23.60 -13.54 8.43
N ASP A 46 -24.73 -13.32 7.74
CA ASP A 46 -25.50 -14.38 7.11
C ASP A 46 -24.87 -14.75 5.76
N LEU A 47 -24.47 -16.02 5.62
CA LEU A 47 -24.04 -16.61 4.36
C LEU A 47 -25.11 -17.58 3.83
N ALA A 48 -25.11 -17.78 2.51
CA ALA A 48 -26.01 -18.70 1.81
C ALA A 48 -25.99 -20.16 2.33
N ASN A 49 -24.94 -20.57 3.05
CA ASN A 49 -24.74 -21.95 3.52
C ASN A 49 -24.70 -22.08 5.06
N GLY A 50 -25.20 -21.09 5.80
CA GLY A 50 -25.23 -21.06 7.27
C GLY A 50 -24.21 -20.11 7.90
N HIS A 51 -24.37 -19.82 9.20
CA HIS A 51 -23.52 -18.89 9.95
C HIS A 51 -22.06 -19.35 9.92
N SER A 52 -21.14 -18.48 9.49
CA SER A 52 -19.72 -18.69 9.69
C SER A 52 -19.13 -17.53 10.46
N ASN A 53 -18.21 -17.84 11.38
CA ASN A 53 -17.39 -16.86 12.06
C ASN A 53 -16.26 -16.40 11.11
N MET A 54 -16.60 -15.82 9.96
CA MET A 54 -15.60 -15.29 9.01
C MET A 54 -14.84 -14.10 9.59
N PHE A 55 -15.40 -13.41 10.58
CA PHE A 55 -14.81 -12.25 11.23
C PHE A 55 -14.62 -12.52 12.73
N ILE A 56 -13.38 -12.69 13.18
CA ILE A 56 -13.07 -12.81 14.61
C ILE A 56 -12.94 -11.41 15.18
N ILE A 57 -14.02 -10.78 15.60
CA ILE A 57 -13.97 -9.41 16.11
C ILE A 57 -13.44 -9.39 17.54
N ASN A 58 -12.34 -8.68 17.76
CA ASN A 58 -11.74 -8.47 19.06
C ASN A 58 -10.90 -7.17 19.07
N THR A 59 -10.35 -6.83 20.24
CA THR A 59 -9.58 -5.61 20.44
C THR A 59 -8.32 -5.50 19.58
N LYS A 60 -7.85 -6.60 18.99
CA LYS A 60 -6.66 -6.63 18.12
C LYS A 60 -6.96 -6.28 16.66
N ASN A 61 -8.22 -6.26 16.25
CA ASN A 61 -8.56 -6.07 14.84
C ASN A 61 -9.75 -5.17 14.53
N ILE A 62 -10.40 -4.58 15.53
CA ILE A 62 -11.27 -3.44 15.31
C ILE A 62 -10.62 -2.21 15.93
N HIS A 63 -10.82 -1.09 15.26
CA HIS A 63 -10.29 0.20 15.67
C HIS A 63 -11.38 1.25 15.52
N PHE A 64 -11.57 2.05 16.57
CA PHE A 64 -12.50 3.17 16.56
C PHE A 64 -11.75 4.48 16.37
N ILE A 65 -12.11 5.22 15.34
CA ILE A 65 -11.48 6.49 14.99
C ILE A 65 -12.52 7.37 14.31
N ASP A 66 -12.45 8.67 14.52
CA ASP A 66 -13.18 9.63 13.70
C ASP A 66 -12.28 9.95 12.51
N PHE A 67 -12.41 9.22 11.40
CA PHE A 67 -11.49 9.37 10.26
C PHE A 67 -12.00 10.38 9.23
N ASN A 68 -13.32 10.61 9.18
CA ASN A 68 -13.95 11.62 8.33
C ASN A 68 -14.14 12.97 9.05
N ASN A 69 -13.72 13.09 10.31
CA ASN A 69 -13.82 14.32 11.11
C ASN A 69 -15.26 14.84 11.29
N ASP A 70 -16.25 13.94 11.33
CA ASP A 70 -17.66 14.30 11.52
C ASP A 70 -18.09 14.33 13.01
N GLY A 71 -17.18 13.98 13.92
CA GLY A 71 -17.41 13.94 15.36
C GLY A 71 -17.91 12.60 15.89
N ASN A 72 -18.26 11.65 15.01
CA ASN A 72 -18.62 10.27 15.36
C ASN A 72 -17.43 9.33 15.20
N LYS A 73 -17.51 8.16 15.84
CA LYS A 73 -16.49 7.12 15.67
C LYS A 73 -16.89 6.19 14.53
N ASP A 74 -16.00 6.07 13.57
CA ASP A 74 -15.96 5.10 12.48
C ASP A 74 -15.18 3.83 12.91
N ILE A 75 -15.16 2.82 12.03
CA ILE A 75 -14.47 1.55 12.26
C ILE A 75 -13.40 1.31 11.18
N ILE A 76 -12.19 0.96 11.62
CA ILE A 76 -11.22 0.23 10.80
C ILE A 76 -11.19 -1.21 11.29
N TYR A 77 -11.45 -2.16 10.40
CA TYR A 77 -11.32 -3.58 10.69
C TYR A 77 -10.11 -4.16 9.96
N GLN A 78 -9.30 -4.97 10.66
CA GLN A 78 -8.16 -5.67 10.11
C GLN A 78 -8.30 -7.19 10.27
N ASP A 79 -8.64 -7.89 9.20
CA ASP A 79 -8.57 -9.35 9.25
C ASP A 79 -7.15 -9.83 9.61
N THR A 80 -7.07 -10.74 10.57
CA THR A 80 -5.84 -11.33 11.09
C THR A 80 -5.57 -12.71 10.51
N GLN A 81 -6.49 -13.22 9.66
CA GLN A 81 -6.29 -14.46 8.93
C GLN A 81 -5.29 -14.28 7.77
N HIS A 82 -5.08 -15.33 7.00
CA HIS A 82 -4.14 -15.29 5.87
C HIS A 82 -4.50 -14.16 4.91
N TYR A 83 -3.46 -13.53 4.33
CA TYR A 83 -3.51 -12.38 3.42
C TYR A 83 -3.70 -11.00 4.06
N GLN A 84 -4.30 -10.92 5.26
CA GLN A 84 -4.67 -9.68 5.96
C GLN A 84 -5.56 -8.77 5.09
N THR A 85 -6.71 -8.34 5.61
CA THR A 85 -7.60 -7.43 4.87
C THR A 85 -7.90 -6.24 5.75
N THR A 86 -7.72 -5.03 5.23
CA THR A 86 -8.13 -3.82 5.94
C THR A 86 -9.43 -3.31 5.32
N MET A 87 -10.41 -2.99 6.17
CA MET A 87 -11.73 -2.49 5.80
C MET A 87 -12.02 -1.21 6.58
N LEU A 88 -12.65 -0.24 5.93
CA LEU A 88 -13.08 1.02 6.53
C LEU A 88 -14.61 1.07 6.51
N PHE A 89 -15.21 1.38 7.65
CA PHE A 89 -16.64 1.57 7.78
C PHE A 89 -16.94 2.92 8.39
N VAL A 90 -17.70 3.75 7.68
CA VAL A 90 -18.19 5.05 8.18
C VAL A 90 -19.44 4.84 9.02
N ASN A 91 -19.56 5.61 10.09
CA ASN A 91 -20.80 5.69 10.86
C ASN A 91 -21.82 6.60 10.17
N GLU A 92 -22.97 6.05 9.79
CA GLU A 92 -24.10 6.81 9.27
C GLU A 92 -25.36 6.44 10.06
N ASP A 93 -25.94 7.39 10.80
CA ASP A 93 -27.25 7.23 11.48
C ASP A 93 -27.42 5.94 12.32
N ASN A 94 -26.40 5.57 13.10
CA ASN A 94 -26.31 4.34 13.91
C ASN A 94 -26.12 3.03 13.13
N THR A 95 -25.81 3.09 11.83
CA THR A 95 -25.29 1.96 11.07
C THR A 95 -23.85 2.22 10.64
N PHE A 96 -23.15 1.15 10.26
CA PHE A 96 -21.81 1.21 9.68
C PHE A 96 -21.88 0.81 8.21
N ILE A 97 -21.32 1.63 7.33
CA ILE A 97 -21.28 1.38 5.88
C ILE A 97 -19.83 1.17 5.46
N GLU A 98 -19.55 0.04 4.80
CA GLU A 98 -18.23 -0.22 4.22
C GLU A 98 -17.97 0.79 3.10
N THR A 99 -16.96 1.64 3.27
CA THR A 99 -16.54 2.64 2.27
C THR A 99 -15.28 2.23 1.53
N TRP A 100 -14.48 1.32 2.10
CA TRP A 100 -13.27 0.80 1.45
C TRP A 100 -12.86 -0.56 2.01
N SER A 101 -12.31 -1.41 1.14
CA SER A 101 -11.76 -2.72 1.52
C SER A 101 -10.68 -3.15 0.53
N SER A 102 -9.54 -3.61 1.06
CA SER A 102 -8.45 -4.14 0.23
C SER A 102 -7.54 -5.09 1.02
N PRO A 103 -6.91 -6.08 0.36
CA PRO A 103 -5.87 -6.89 0.97
C PRO A 103 -4.69 -6.03 1.42
N GLY A 104 -4.25 -6.22 2.65
CA GLY A 104 -3.08 -5.58 3.23
C GLY A 104 -3.27 -5.29 4.71
N LYS A 105 -2.12 -5.06 5.36
CA LYS A 105 -2.03 -4.71 6.76
C LYS A 105 -2.05 -3.19 6.92
N LEU A 106 -2.90 -2.69 7.81
CA LEU A 106 -2.81 -1.33 8.35
C LEU A 106 -1.42 -1.10 8.93
N MET A 107 -0.76 -0.05 8.44
CA MET A 107 0.62 0.30 8.79
C MET A 107 0.71 1.53 9.66
N GLU A 108 -0.09 2.55 9.36
CA GLU A 108 -0.08 3.83 10.05
C GLU A 108 -1.39 4.56 9.80
N VAL A 109 -1.80 5.38 10.77
CA VAL A 109 -2.91 6.32 10.66
C VAL A 109 -2.43 7.68 11.15
N LYS A 110 -2.58 8.71 10.32
CA LYS A 110 -2.23 10.10 10.65
C LYS A 110 -3.50 10.94 10.62
N GLN A 111 -3.88 11.51 11.76
CA GLN A 111 -5.01 12.44 11.85
C GLN A 111 -4.53 13.88 11.63
N GLY A 112 -5.34 14.66 10.94
CA GLY A 112 -5.11 16.07 10.62
C GLY A 112 -6.39 16.70 10.09
N GLU A 113 -6.28 17.68 9.17
CA GLU A 113 -7.45 18.18 8.43
C GLU A 113 -8.14 17.06 7.65
N GLU A 114 -7.36 16.13 7.11
CA GLU A 114 -7.80 14.87 6.51
C GLU A 114 -7.09 13.72 7.22
N THR A 115 -7.79 12.59 7.39
CA THR A 115 -7.15 11.37 7.91
C THR A 115 -6.42 10.67 6.78
N THR A 116 -5.14 10.37 6.99
CA THR A 116 -4.33 9.57 6.07
C THR A 116 -4.12 8.18 6.64
N ILE A 117 -4.48 7.15 5.89
CA ILE A 117 -4.29 5.74 6.26
C ILE A 117 -3.29 5.08 5.31
N TYR A 118 -2.32 4.37 5.87
CA TYR A 118 -1.37 3.56 5.12
C TYR A 118 -1.67 2.07 5.26
N VAL A 119 -1.81 1.36 4.13
CA VAL A 119 -2.04 -0.09 4.10
C VAL A 119 -0.97 -0.76 3.24
N LEU A 120 -0.29 -1.78 3.77
CA LEU A 120 0.73 -2.53 3.05
C LEU A 120 0.21 -3.92 2.69
N LYS A 121 0.04 -4.14 1.39
CA LYS A 121 -0.14 -5.47 0.81
C LYS A 121 1.23 -6.08 0.52
N SER A 122 1.50 -7.25 1.09
CA SER A 122 2.69 -8.02 0.75
C SER A 122 2.47 -8.86 -0.51
N ALA A 123 3.53 -9.02 -1.32
CA ALA A 123 3.52 -9.98 -2.41
C ALA A 123 3.22 -11.39 -1.87
N ILE A 124 2.29 -12.09 -2.52
CA ILE A 124 1.85 -13.42 -2.08
C ILE A 124 1.33 -14.27 -3.23
N GLY A 125 1.72 -15.54 -3.23
CA GLY A 125 1.38 -16.49 -4.28
C GLY A 125 1.76 -15.94 -5.66
N CYS A 126 0.73 -15.67 -6.45
CA CYS A 126 0.85 -15.17 -7.82
C CYS A 126 0.89 -13.65 -7.94
N ASP A 127 0.54 -12.92 -6.89
CA ASP A 127 0.77 -11.48 -6.85
C ASP A 127 2.22 -11.23 -6.41
N THR A 128 3.07 -10.99 -7.40
CA THR A 128 4.50 -10.79 -7.18
C THR A 128 4.86 -9.39 -6.66
N ASN A 129 3.90 -8.48 -6.52
CA ASN A 129 4.17 -7.12 -6.08
C ASN A 129 3.68 -6.90 -4.65
N SER A 130 4.54 -6.26 -3.86
CA SER A 130 4.11 -5.58 -2.64
C SER A 130 3.64 -4.18 -3.01
N VAL A 131 2.56 -3.73 -2.39
CA VAL A 131 1.91 -2.44 -2.65
C VAL A 131 1.68 -1.73 -1.34
N LEU A 132 2.21 -0.52 -1.21
CA LEU A 132 1.81 0.41 -0.16
C LEU A 132 0.72 1.32 -0.75
N MET A 133 -0.43 1.33 -0.09
CA MET A 133 -1.57 2.18 -0.34
C MET A 133 -1.56 3.34 0.66
N GLU A 134 -1.81 4.54 0.17
CA GLU A 134 -2.11 5.73 0.95
C GLU A 134 -3.54 6.14 0.62
N LEU A 135 -4.37 6.22 1.66
CA LEU A 135 -5.76 6.64 1.57
C LEU A 135 -5.88 7.99 2.26
N SER A 136 -6.24 9.01 1.52
CA SER A 136 -6.69 10.30 2.08
C SER A 136 -8.20 10.27 2.16
N ILE A 137 -8.72 10.39 3.38
CA ILE A 137 -10.16 10.36 3.67
C ILE A 137 -10.62 11.79 3.94
N HIS A 138 -11.56 12.23 3.11
CA HIS A 138 -12.12 13.56 3.17
C HIS A 138 -13.37 13.58 4.05
N SER A 139 -13.77 14.76 4.52
CA SER A 139 -14.92 14.91 5.41
C SER A 139 -16.28 14.64 4.77
N ASP A 140 -16.32 14.55 3.44
CA ASP A 140 -17.50 14.15 2.67
C ASP A 140 -17.54 12.63 2.40
N ASN A 141 -16.74 11.86 3.14
CA ASN A 141 -16.57 10.41 3.02
C ASN A 141 -15.92 9.96 1.69
N THR A 142 -15.47 10.89 0.83
CA THR A 142 -14.72 10.51 -0.37
C THR A 142 -13.31 10.06 0.00
N ILE A 143 -12.78 9.11 -0.77
CA ILE A 143 -11.45 8.53 -0.55
C ILE A 143 -10.60 8.74 -1.79
N THR A 144 -9.45 9.39 -1.61
CA THR A 144 -8.41 9.45 -2.63
C THR A 144 -7.34 8.41 -2.34
N GLU A 145 -7.08 7.52 -3.30
CA GLU A 145 -6.06 6.48 -3.18
C GLU A 145 -4.79 6.84 -3.96
N SER A 146 -3.64 6.48 -3.40
CA SER A 146 -2.37 6.48 -4.11
C SER A 146 -1.54 5.25 -3.79
N LEU A 147 -0.81 4.77 -4.79
CA LEU A 147 -0.15 3.49 -4.74
C LEU A 147 1.33 3.62 -5.06
N ILE A 148 2.18 2.94 -4.29
CA ILE A 148 3.53 2.61 -4.70
C ILE A 148 3.73 1.10 -4.65
N SER A 149 4.26 0.55 -5.73
CA SER A 149 4.44 -0.89 -5.88
C SER A 149 5.88 -1.26 -6.17
N HIS A 150 6.28 -2.43 -5.71
CA HIS A 150 7.56 -3.01 -6.06
C HIS A 150 7.45 -4.53 -6.12
N HIS A 151 8.21 -5.14 -7.03
CA HIS A 151 8.29 -6.59 -7.11
C HIS A 151 9.01 -7.15 -5.87
N TYR A 152 8.62 -8.33 -5.35
CA TYR A 152 9.22 -8.92 -4.14
C TYR A 152 10.74 -9.16 -4.22
N LYS A 153 11.30 -9.24 -5.43
CA LYS A 153 12.75 -9.34 -5.68
C LYS A 153 13.48 -7.99 -5.69
N THR A 154 12.75 -6.88 -5.75
CA THR A 154 13.31 -5.54 -5.71
C THR A 154 13.64 -5.19 -4.25
N ALA A 155 14.89 -5.41 -3.85
CA ALA A 155 15.33 -5.08 -2.51
C ALA A 155 15.36 -3.56 -2.29
N ILE A 156 14.55 -3.09 -1.35
CA ILE A 156 14.57 -1.72 -0.83
C ILE A 156 15.36 -1.78 0.48
N THR A 157 16.67 -1.57 0.45
CA THR A 157 17.54 -1.67 1.64
C THR A 157 18.42 -0.43 1.78
N SER A 158 18.51 0.10 3.00
CA SER A 158 19.31 1.27 3.41
C SER A 158 19.05 2.51 2.56
N MET A 159 18.24 3.44 3.06
CA MET A 159 18.00 4.72 2.40
C MET A 159 19.12 5.71 2.71
N ASP A 160 20.25 5.55 2.02
CA ASP A 160 21.06 6.72 1.63
C ASP A 160 20.40 7.32 0.37
N ALA A 161 19.13 7.69 0.51
CA ALA A 161 18.26 7.95 -0.63
C ALA A 161 18.70 9.24 -1.34
N ILE A 162 19.15 9.08 -2.58
CA ILE A 162 19.49 10.22 -3.44
C ILE A 162 18.23 10.55 -4.24
N PHE A 163 17.40 11.46 -3.74
CA PHE A 163 16.19 11.91 -4.45
C PHE A 163 16.55 12.87 -5.60
N GLU A 164 16.98 12.29 -6.72
CA GLU A 164 17.37 13.04 -7.92
C GLU A 164 16.41 12.74 -9.06
N GLN A 165 15.79 13.77 -9.65
CA GLN A 165 14.96 13.59 -10.84
C GLN A 165 15.81 13.53 -12.10
N LYS A 166 15.51 12.56 -12.96
CA LYS A 166 16.13 12.43 -14.30
C LYS A 166 15.12 12.04 -15.34
N LYS A 167 15.37 12.44 -16.58
CA LYS A 167 14.74 11.80 -17.74
C LYS A 167 15.63 10.65 -18.19
N ILE A 168 15.06 9.46 -18.33
CA ILE A 168 15.79 8.25 -18.74
C ILE A 168 14.97 7.45 -19.75
N SER A 169 15.68 6.73 -20.61
CA SER A 169 15.12 5.72 -21.51
C SER A 169 15.77 4.38 -21.18
N GLY A 170 15.01 3.30 -21.20
CA GLY A 170 15.53 1.97 -20.93
C GLY A 170 14.46 0.99 -20.45
N ILE A 171 14.91 -0.14 -19.94
CA ILE A 171 14.04 -1.22 -19.46
C ILE A 171 14.12 -1.25 -17.93
N LEU A 172 12.99 -0.98 -17.29
CA LEU A 172 12.74 -1.20 -15.87
C LEU A 172 12.80 -2.71 -15.56
N ARG A 173 13.45 -3.08 -14.46
CA ARG A 173 13.76 -4.45 -14.08
C ARG A 173 13.56 -4.70 -12.59
N THR A 174 13.21 -5.94 -12.24
CA THR A 174 13.01 -6.32 -10.83
C THR A 174 14.32 -6.45 -10.05
N GLN A 175 15.47 -6.57 -10.73
CA GLN A 175 16.80 -6.73 -10.11
C GLN A 175 17.87 -6.04 -10.97
N PRO A 176 19.01 -5.61 -10.40
CA PRO A 176 20.09 -4.93 -11.12
C PRO A 176 20.98 -5.93 -11.88
N VAL A 177 20.36 -6.74 -12.74
CA VAL A 177 21.00 -7.74 -13.60
C VAL A 177 20.29 -7.80 -14.94
N LEU A 178 21.04 -8.04 -16.02
CA LEU A 178 20.46 -8.31 -17.33
C LEU A 178 20.02 -9.77 -17.38
N ASN A 179 18.71 -10.01 -17.31
CA ASN A 179 18.12 -11.31 -17.58
C ASN A 179 17.00 -11.14 -18.61
N ASN A 180 17.21 -11.70 -19.80
CA ASN A 180 16.24 -11.70 -20.90
C ASN A 180 15.83 -13.12 -21.29
N GLN A 181 16.03 -14.09 -20.39
CA GLN A 181 15.59 -15.46 -20.65
C GLN A 181 14.09 -15.53 -20.53
N GLU A 182 13.41 -15.93 -21.60
CA GLU A 182 11.99 -16.17 -21.58
C GLU A 182 11.65 -17.35 -20.67
N LYS A 183 10.70 -17.14 -19.77
CA LYS A 183 10.16 -18.17 -18.90
C LYS A 183 8.65 -18.04 -18.86
N LYS A 184 7.96 -19.17 -18.79
CA LYS A 184 6.53 -19.16 -18.51
C LYS A 184 6.32 -18.74 -17.07
N ASP A 185 5.43 -17.78 -16.88
CA ASP A 185 4.94 -17.42 -15.57
C ASP A 185 4.19 -18.62 -14.98
N PRO A 186 4.54 -19.08 -13.77
CA PRO A 186 3.92 -20.26 -13.18
C PRO A 186 2.44 -20.06 -12.83
N CYS A 187 1.98 -18.80 -12.76
CA CYS A 187 0.63 -18.44 -12.36
C CYS A 187 -0.30 -18.18 -13.54
N THR A 188 0.17 -17.47 -14.56
CA THR A 188 -0.65 -17.16 -15.75
C THR A 188 -0.35 -18.06 -16.94
N GLY A 189 0.83 -18.71 -16.96
CA GLY A 189 1.33 -19.45 -18.12
C GLY A 189 1.92 -18.57 -19.21
N ASP A 190 1.80 -17.24 -19.10
CA ASP A 190 2.29 -16.28 -20.08
C ASP A 190 3.81 -16.27 -20.15
N LEU A 191 4.35 -15.96 -21.33
CA LEU A 191 5.78 -15.76 -21.49
C LEU A 191 6.19 -14.42 -20.86
N LYS A 192 7.08 -14.49 -19.87
CA LYS A 192 7.74 -13.32 -19.28
C LYS A 192 9.20 -13.26 -19.73
N ASN A 193 9.63 -12.08 -20.13
CA ASN A 193 11.00 -11.84 -20.58
C ASN A 193 11.91 -11.56 -19.38
N GLY A 194 12.44 -12.63 -18.78
CA GLY A 194 13.39 -12.58 -17.67
C GLY A 194 12.93 -11.70 -16.51
N ASN A 195 13.71 -10.67 -16.21
CA ASN A 195 13.41 -9.73 -15.11
C ASN A 195 12.89 -8.36 -15.59
N GLN A 196 12.45 -8.26 -16.83
CA GLN A 196 11.90 -7.01 -17.39
C GLN A 196 10.51 -6.71 -16.79
N VAL A 197 10.29 -5.44 -16.47
CA VAL A 197 9.02 -4.92 -15.96
C VAL A 197 8.35 -4.08 -17.03
N ARG A 198 9.09 -3.12 -17.60
CA ARG A 198 8.54 -2.16 -18.58
C ARG A 198 9.65 -1.43 -19.33
N THR A 199 9.40 -1.09 -20.59
CA THR A 199 10.23 -0.15 -21.35
C THR A 199 9.70 1.26 -21.17
N ILE A 200 10.59 2.22 -20.88
CA ILE A 200 10.28 3.64 -20.79
C ILE A 200 11.15 4.42 -21.77
N GLU A 201 10.58 5.47 -22.36
CA GLU A 201 11.27 6.35 -23.30
C GLU A 201 11.12 7.81 -22.86
N ASN A 202 12.26 8.45 -22.61
CA ASN A 202 12.37 9.85 -22.21
C ASN A 202 11.41 10.23 -21.07
N LYS A 203 11.25 9.33 -20.09
CA LYS A 203 10.34 9.50 -18.96
C LYS A 203 11.07 10.06 -17.76
N ALA A 204 10.39 10.94 -17.02
CA ALA A 204 10.87 11.42 -15.74
C ALA A 204 10.78 10.29 -14.70
N VAL A 205 11.86 10.10 -13.95
CA VAL A 205 11.95 9.17 -12.83
C VAL A 205 12.61 9.87 -11.65
N THR A 206 12.26 9.46 -10.44
CA THR A 206 12.99 9.84 -9.22
C THR A 206 13.96 8.73 -8.90
N VAL A 207 15.25 8.99 -9.02
CA VAL A 207 16.29 8.08 -8.51
C VAL A 207 16.16 8.02 -7.00
N ILE A 208 16.36 6.85 -6.41
CA ILE A 208 16.39 6.66 -4.95
C ILE A 208 17.63 5.89 -4.49
N LYS A 209 18.33 5.17 -5.37
CA LYS A 209 19.61 4.52 -5.07
C LYS A 209 20.46 4.38 -6.33
N LYS A 210 21.78 4.47 -6.18
CA LYS A 210 22.77 4.17 -7.23
C LYS A 210 23.58 2.94 -6.82
N GLN A 211 23.78 1.98 -7.72
CA GLN A 211 24.56 0.78 -7.48
C GLN A 211 25.29 0.36 -8.76
N LYS A 212 26.60 0.64 -8.83
CA LYS A 212 27.40 0.43 -10.05
C LYS A 212 26.71 1.13 -11.24
N ASP A 213 26.46 0.41 -12.33
CA ASP A 213 25.79 0.90 -13.54
C ASP A 213 24.26 0.83 -13.46
N TRP A 214 23.68 0.76 -12.25
CA TRP A 214 22.24 0.63 -12.04
C TRP A 214 21.70 1.73 -11.15
N LEU A 215 20.51 2.21 -11.50
CA LEU A 215 19.70 3.12 -10.70
C LEU A 215 18.48 2.36 -10.18
N LEU A 216 18.19 2.45 -8.90
CA LEU A 216 16.86 2.15 -8.37
C LEU A 216 16.05 3.43 -8.49
N VAL A 217 14.90 3.34 -9.16
CA VAL A 217 14.09 4.50 -9.50
C VAL A 217 12.63 4.28 -9.12
N ILE A 218 11.95 5.38 -8.86
CA ILE A 218 10.49 5.47 -8.79
C ILE A 218 10.03 6.06 -10.11
N TYR A 219 9.26 5.26 -10.85
CA TYR A 219 8.60 5.68 -12.08
C TYR A 219 7.11 5.88 -11.80
N LYS A 220 6.63 7.10 -12.02
CA LYS A 220 5.24 7.49 -11.83
C LYS A 220 4.42 7.19 -13.09
N GLU A 221 3.32 6.49 -12.90
CA GLU A 221 2.19 6.38 -13.83
C GLU A 221 1.03 7.26 -13.36
N LYS A 222 -0.13 7.17 -14.03
CA LYS A 222 -1.28 8.06 -13.77
C LYS A 222 -1.69 8.06 -12.29
N ASP A 223 -1.90 6.87 -11.75
CA ASP A 223 -2.52 6.56 -10.46
C ASP A 223 -1.60 5.72 -9.54
N ARG A 224 -0.41 5.34 -10.02
CA ARG A 224 0.52 4.48 -9.29
C ARG A 224 1.97 4.81 -9.57
N SER A 225 2.82 4.57 -8.58
CA SER A 225 4.27 4.60 -8.70
C SER A 225 4.83 3.17 -8.70
N ILE A 226 5.92 2.95 -9.43
CA ILE A 226 6.61 1.67 -9.51
C ILE A 226 8.07 1.87 -9.11
N ILE A 227 8.54 1.11 -8.13
CA ILE A 227 9.95 1.04 -7.76
C ILE A 227 10.62 -0.06 -8.57
N SER A 228 11.66 0.28 -9.33
CA SER A 228 12.32 -0.65 -10.23
C SER A 228 13.77 -0.26 -10.52
N TRP A 229 14.57 -1.23 -10.97
CA TRP A 229 15.95 -1.02 -11.41
C TRP A 229 15.99 -0.64 -12.89
N ILE A 230 16.86 0.30 -13.24
CA ILE A 230 17.17 0.62 -14.63
C ILE A 230 18.68 0.75 -14.79
N LYS A 231 19.21 0.30 -15.93
CA LYS A 231 20.62 0.47 -16.24
C LYS A 231 20.88 1.94 -16.57
N ASN A 232 21.86 2.54 -15.90
CA ASN A 232 22.29 3.92 -16.11
C ASN A 232 22.98 4.09 -17.47
#